data_AF-A0A7W0RT66-F1
#
_entry.id   AF-A0A7W0RT66-F1
#
_cell.length_a   1.000
_cell.length_b   1.000
_cell.length_c   1.000
_cell.angle_alpha   90.00
_cell.angle_beta   90.00
_cell.angle_gamma   90.00
#
_symmetry.space_group_name_H-M   'P 1'
#
loop_
_entity.id
_entity.type
_entity.pdbx_description
1 polymer ?
#
loop_
_entity_poly.entity_id
_entity_poly.type
_entity_poly.pdbx_seq_one_letter_code
_entity_poly.pdbx_strand_id
1 'polypeptide(L)'
;MKPRIILALLLILAVTATTLSRPLTRQDETEKITPEEEREAIEFGERFARQLHSVNNLAPLMAEMFVSDYAERLQQQAVTHSITLLGRRAAQQASRDEIKRYYLALNNGVFLGGLLDISHEFSQLKEDDEDDGDLRLAKMLSPELLRLFESDPILAALLEDERRPDAPSAEEPKEQESRTVQPNAEAGEDEGIIQSVEQLRSFTVTLEQSALLMRKQLATLPIRPALWERHEKGANEAVNMEKEREWMNPRLANLRDDFYGYPRETRVICLNVLTYHIDLVKVDGRFKILALEFNFD
;
A
#
# COMPACT_ATOMS: atom_id res chain seq x y z
N MET A 1 6.73 -24.86 1.35
CA MET A 1 6.53 -23.45 0.92
C MET A 1 5.73 -22.71 1.97
N LYS A 2 6.45 -22.08 2.90
CA LYS A 2 6.12 -20.91 3.74
C LYS A 2 7.25 -20.78 4.78
N PRO A 3 7.63 -19.56 5.22
CA PRO A 3 6.74 -18.41 5.24
C PRO A 3 7.30 -17.10 4.65
N ARG A 4 6.34 -16.36 4.08
CA ARG A 4 6.38 -14.96 3.65
C ARG A 4 6.37 -14.06 4.89
N ILE A 5 7.43 -14.13 5.70
CA ILE A 5 7.54 -13.49 7.03
C ILE A 5 7.64 -11.96 6.90
N ILE A 6 8.50 -11.47 6.00
CA ILE A 6 8.66 -10.03 5.70
C ILE A 6 7.38 -9.40 5.14
N LEU A 7 6.68 -10.17 4.29
CA LEU A 7 5.40 -9.78 3.78
C LEU A 7 4.43 -9.61 4.95
N ALA A 8 4.51 -10.38 6.05
CA ALA A 8 3.62 -10.28 7.20
C ALA A 8 3.76 -8.96 7.98
N LEU A 9 4.93 -8.38 8.20
CA LEU A 9 5.02 -7.09 8.92
C LEU A 9 4.54 -5.91 8.05
N LEU A 10 4.85 -5.95 6.75
CA LEU A 10 4.33 -5.00 5.75
C LEU A 10 2.84 -5.24 5.42
N LEU A 11 2.37 -6.50 5.48
CA LEU A 11 0.97 -6.92 5.33
C LEU A 11 0.19 -6.65 6.61
N ILE A 12 0.71 -6.77 7.82
CA ILE A 12 -0.05 -6.46 9.04
C ILE A 12 -0.31 -4.95 9.06
N LEU A 13 0.67 -4.16 8.62
CA LEU A 13 0.54 -2.73 8.32
C LEU A 13 -0.33 -2.40 7.08
N ALA A 14 -0.91 -3.37 6.39
CA ALA A 14 -1.57 -3.08 5.13
C ALA A 14 -2.82 -3.93 4.80
N VAL A 15 -3.02 -5.07 5.45
CA VAL A 15 -4.20 -5.95 5.45
C VAL A 15 -5.28 -5.39 6.37
N THR A 16 -4.88 -4.72 7.46
CA THR A 16 -5.81 -3.90 8.26
C THR A 16 -6.30 -2.66 7.49
N ALA A 17 -5.56 -2.23 6.47
CA ALA A 17 -5.89 -1.05 5.65
C ALA A 17 -6.91 -1.34 4.54
N THR A 18 -6.85 -2.53 3.93
CA THR A 18 -7.49 -2.82 2.64
C THR A 18 -8.90 -3.42 2.76
N THR A 19 -9.23 -4.07 3.87
CA THR A 19 -10.54 -4.75 4.02
C THR A 19 -11.69 -3.81 4.40
N LEU A 20 -11.40 -2.61 4.91
CA LEU A 20 -12.43 -1.67 5.39
C LEU A 20 -12.52 -0.37 4.57
N SER A 21 -11.59 -0.12 3.64
CA SER A 21 -11.53 1.14 2.89
C SER A 21 -11.76 1.02 1.39
N ARG A 22 -11.71 -0.19 0.81
CA ARG A 22 -12.04 -0.35 -0.62
C ARG A 22 -13.43 0.23 -0.84
N PRO A 23 -13.60 1.26 -1.70
CA PRO A 23 -14.92 1.69 -2.07
C PRO A 23 -15.64 0.43 -2.53
N LEU A 24 -16.83 0.17 -1.98
CA LEU A 24 -17.66 -0.91 -2.49
C LEU A 24 -18.00 -0.49 -3.92
N THR A 25 -17.16 -0.86 -4.87
CA THR A 25 -17.36 -0.55 -6.27
C THR A 25 -18.30 -1.59 -6.83
N ARG A 26 -19.28 -1.14 -7.61
CA ARG A 26 -20.06 -2.06 -8.42
C ARG A 26 -19.47 -1.99 -9.82
N GLN A 27 -18.98 -3.13 -10.29
CA GLN A 27 -18.71 -3.28 -11.71
C GLN A 27 -20.09 -3.33 -12.39
N ASP A 28 -20.42 -2.28 -13.12
CA ASP A 28 -21.60 -2.25 -13.97
C ASP A 28 -21.26 -3.00 -15.26
N GLU A 29 -21.86 -4.16 -15.50
CA GLU A 29 -21.60 -4.95 -16.71
C GLU A 29 -22.07 -4.25 -17.99
N THR A 30 -22.93 -3.24 -17.87
CA THR A 30 -23.48 -2.50 -19.01
C THR A 30 -22.57 -1.37 -19.49
N GLU A 31 -21.79 -0.76 -18.59
CA GLU A 31 -20.89 0.33 -18.92
C GLU A 31 -19.46 -0.21 -19.07
N LYS A 32 -18.85 0.04 -20.23
CA LYS A 32 -17.48 -0.40 -20.51
C LYS A 32 -16.55 0.80 -20.56
N ILE A 33 -15.33 0.61 -20.05
CA ILE A 33 -14.24 1.55 -20.29
C ILE A 33 -14.08 1.76 -21.79
N THR A 34 -13.97 3.01 -22.22
CA THR A 34 -13.71 3.30 -23.64
C THR A 34 -12.23 3.03 -23.97
N PRO A 35 -11.88 2.69 -25.22
CA PRO A 35 -10.48 2.46 -25.59
C PRO A 35 -9.56 3.65 -25.31
N GLU A 36 -10.09 4.88 -25.37
CA GLU A 36 -9.33 6.08 -25.05
C GLU A 36 -9.08 6.23 -23.55
N GLU A 37 -10.09 5.98 -22.71
CA GLU A 37 -9.93 5.98 -21.25
C GLU A 37 -8.96 4.90 -20.77
N GLU A 38 -9.02 3.71 -21.37
CA GLU A 38 -8.10 2.61 -21.09
C GLU A 38 -6.66 3.01 -21.41
N ARG A 39 -6.43 3.57 -22.60
CA ARG A 39 -5.12 4.08 -23.02
C ARG A 39 -4.61 5.18 -22.08
N GLU A 40 -5.42 6.18 -21.78
CA GLU A 40 -5.08 7.27 -20.86
C GLU A 40 -4.76 6.76 -19.44
N ALA A 41 -5.50 5.76 -18.94
CA ALA A 41 -5.28 5.18 -17.62
C ALA A 41 -3.97 4.37 -17.56
N ILE A 42 -3.65 3.60 -18.61
CA ILE A 42 -2.37 2.89 -18.73
C ILE A 42 -1.21 3.89 -18.75
N GLU A 43 -1.29 4.90 -19.61
CA GLU A 43 -0.27 5.96 -19.69
C GLU A 43 -0.09 6.68 -18.34
N PHE A 44 -1.20 6.90 -17.61
CA PHE A 44 -1.16 7.46 -16.26
C PHE A 44 -0.41 6.55 -15.27
N GLY A 45 -0.74 5.26 -15.26
CA GLY A 45 -0.10 4.26 -14.38
C GLY A 45 1.39 4.12 -14.64
N GLU A 46 1.78 4.02 -15.91
CA GLU A 46 3.19 3.99 -16.30
C GLU A 46 3.93 5.24 -15.83
N ARG A 47 3.33 6.43 -16.00
CA ARG A 47 3.93 7.68 -15.52
C ARG A 47 4.06 7.70 -14.00
N PHE A 48 3.02 7.30 -13.28
CA PHE A 48 3.02 7.21 -11.81
C PHE A 48 4.16 6.32 -11.32
N ALA A 49 4.25 5.11 -11.86
CA ALA A 49 5.26 4.14 -11.46
C ALA A 49 6.68 4.63 -11.76
N ARG A 50 6.90 5.22 -12.94
CA ARG A 50 8.20 5.75 -13.36
C ARG A 50 8.64 6.90 -12.45
N GLN A 51 7.75 7.83 -12.13
CA GLN A 51 8.03 8.93 -11.20
C GLN A 51 8.29 8.42 -9.78
N LEU A 52 7.44 7.49 -9.29
CA LEU A 52 7.58 6.93 -7.94
C LEU A 52 8.91 6.20 -7.79
N HIS A 53 9.31 5.39 -8.77
CA HIS A 53 10.58 4.68 -8.78
C HIS A 53 11.77 5.64 -8.89
N SER A 54 11.66 6.69 -9.70
CA SER A 54 12.75 7.66 -9.87
C SER A 54 13.03 8.46 -8.60
N VAL A 55 12.00 8.86 -7.86
CA VAL A 55 12.16 9.72 -6.68
C VAL A 55 12.14 8.92 -5.38
N ASN A 56 11.60 7.70 -5.40
CA ASN A 56 11.37 6.86 -4.23
C ASN A 56 10.63 7.61 -3.11
N ASN A 57 9.71 8.49 -3.50
CA ASN A 57 8.96 9.36 -2.59
C ASN A 57 7.60 9.72 -3.20
N LEU A 58 6.52 9.46 -2.48
CA LEU A 58 5.16 9.74 -2.90
C LEU A 58 4.79 11.24 -2.77
N ALA A 59 5.48 12.01 -1.92
CA ALA A 59 5.14 13.40 -1.66
C ALA A 59 5.01 14.30 -2.92
N PRO A 60 5.97 14.30 -3.87
CA PRO A 60 5.83 15.08 -5.11
C PRO A 60 4.66 14.60 -5.98
N LEU A 61 4.43 13.28 -6.05
CA LEU A 61 3.33 12.71 -6.82
C LEU A 61 1.98 13.09 -6.23
N MET A 62 1.87 13.19 -4.90
CA MET A 62 0.65 13.66 -4.24
C MET A 62 0.26 15.07 -4.66
N ALA A 63 1.22 15.98 -4.84
CA ALA A 63 0.93 17.33 -5.29
C ALA A 63 0.52 17.40 -6.77
N GLU A 64 1.06 16.53 -7.61
CA GLU A 64 0.86 16.55 -9.07
C GLU A 64 -0.34 15.69 -9.54
N MET A 65 -0.44 14.48 -9.01
CA MET A 65 -1.25 13.40 -9.59
C MET A 65 -2.55 13.14 -8.84
N PHE A 66 -2.68 13.61 -7.59
CA PHE A 66 -3.88 13.39 -6.78
C PHE A 66 -4.89 14.53 -6.97
N VAL A 67 -6.13 14.28 -6.57
CA VAL A 67 -7.15 15.33 -6.45
C VAL A 67 -6.65 16.44 -5.49
N SER A 68 -6.97 17.70 -5.79
CA SER A 68 -6.34 18.85 -5.10
C SER A 68 -6.66 18.94 -3.61
N ASP A 69 -7.79 18.38 -3.20
CA ASP A 69 -8.28 18.31 -1.82
C ASP A 69 -8.08 16.91 -1.19
N TYR A 70 -7.13 16.14 -1.71
CA TYR A 70 -6.87 14.78 -1.23
C TYR A 70 -6.53 14.74 0.26
N ALA A 71 -5.78 15.73 0.78
CA ALA A 71 -5.39 15.76 2.19
C ALA A 71 -6.59 15.99 3.12
N GLU A 72 -7.54 16.82 2.70
CA GLU A 72 -8.81 17.07 3.37
C GLU A 72 -9.65 15.80 3.41
N ARG A 73 -9.78 15.12 2.26
CA ARG A 73 -10.53 13.86 2.16
C ARG A 73 -9.88 12.74 2.98
N LEU A 74 -8.56 12.67 3.02
CA LEU A 74 -7.81 11.73 3.85
C LEU A 74 -8.08 11.95 5.35
N GLN A 75 -8.14 13.20 5.80
CA GLN A 75 -8.50 13.51 7.20
C GLN A 75 -9.93 13.07 7.53
N GLN A 76 -10.88 13.33 6.62
CA GLN A 76 -12.26 12.88 6.80
C GLN A 76 -12.34 11.36 6.85
N GLN A 77 -11.63 10.67 5.95
CA GLN A 77 -11.57 9.22 5.95
C GLN A 77 -10.93 8.70 7.24
N ALA A 78 -9.85 9.30 7.75
CA ALA A 78 -9.20 8.89 9.00
C ALA A 78 -10.17 8.88 10.20
N VAL A 79 -11.18 9.74 10.17
CA VAL A 79 -12.19 9.85 11.23
C VAL A 79 -13.30 8.82 11.03
N THR A 80 -13.72 8.55 9.80
CA THR A 80 -14.82 7.64 9.50
C THR A 80 -14.37 6.18 9.42
N HIS A 81 -13.16 5.94 8.92
CA HIS A 81 -12.53 4.65 8.68
C HIS A 81 -11.14 4.63 9.35
N SER A 82 -10.69 3.44 9.75
CA SER A 82 -9.32 3.27 10.24
C SER A 82 -8.35 3.42 9.06
N ILE A 83 -7.50 4.45 9.07
CA ILE A 83 -6.24 4.39 8.32
C ILE A 83 -5.35 3.44 9.11
N THR A 84 -4.56 2.58 8.44
CA THR A 84 -3.77 1.54 9.11
C THR A 84 -3.16 2.01 10.42
N LEU A 85 -3.34 1.23 11.49
CA LEU A 85 -2.84 1.51 12.83
C LEU A 85 -3.36 2.80 13.50
N LEU A 86 -3.94 3.74 12.77
CA LEU A 86 -4.39 5.01 13.31
C LEU A 86 -5.78 4.88 13.93
N GLY A 87 -5.83 4.97 15.25
CA GLY A 87 -7.09 4.99 16.00
C GLY A 87 -7.91 6.23 15.64
N ARG A 88 -9.23 6.08 15.69
CA ARG A 88 -10.20 7.14 15.38
C ARG A 88 -9.97 8.35 16.29
N ARG A 89 -9.64 8.16 17.57
CA ARG A 89 -9.39 9.27 18.50
C ARG A 89 -8.17 10.07 18.10
N ALA A 90 -7.06 9.40 17.78
CA ALA A 90 -5.85 10.06 17.30
C ALA A 90 -6.13 10.80 15.99
N ALA A 91 -6.88 10.19 15.07
CA ALA A 91 -7.28 10.82 13.81
C ALA A 91 -8.13 12.09 13.99
N GLN A 92 -9.10 12.07 14.91
CA GLN A 92 -9.94 13.23 15.23
C GLN A 92 -9.18 14.40 15.84
N GLN A 93 -8.11 14.11 16.59
CA GLN A 93 -7.30 15.12 17.26
C GLN A 93 -6.15 15.66 16.41
N ALA A 94 -5.67 14.86 15.45
CA ALA A 94 -4.59 15.23 14.57
C ALA A 94 -5.03 16.31 13.57
N SER A 95 -4.10 17.23 13.28
CA SER A 95 -4.24 18.18 12.20
C SER A 95 -4.14 17.48 10.84
N ARG A 96 -4.68 18.13 9.81
CA ARG A 96 -4.60 17.67 8.42
C ARG A 96 -3.15 17.39 7.98
N ASP A 97 -2.22 18.26 8.37
CA ASP A 97 -0.81 18.13 7.99
C ASP A 97 -0.15 16.91 8.67
N GLU A 98 -0.56 16.57 9.90
CA GLU A 98 -0.09 15.36 10.59
C GLU A 98 -0.61 14.09 9.93
N ILE A 99 -1.90 14.04 9.58
CA ILE A 99 -2.48 12.91 8.86
C ILE A 99 -1.80 12.72 7.50
N LYS A 100 -1.61 13.81 6.75
CA LYS A 100 -0.91 13.79 5.46
C LYS A 100 0.52 13.30 5.61
N ARG A 101 1.27 13.82 6.58
CA ARG A 101 2.67 13.45 6.84
C ARG A 101 2.77 11.97 7.22
N TYR A 102 1.89 11.51 8.11
CA TYR A 102 1.78 10.11 8.50
C TYR A 102 1.54 9.19 7.31
N TYR A 103 0.51 9.50 6.50
CA TYR A 103 0.16 8.71 5.32
C TYR A 103 1.32 8.63 4.32
N LEU A 104 2.00 9.75 4.06
CA LEU A 104 3.16 9.78 3.18
C LEU A 104 4.34 8.95 3.73
N ALA A 105 4.60 9.05 5.04
CA ALA A 105 5.66 8.27 5.68
C ALA A 105 5.37 6.76 5.63
N LEU A 106 4.13 6.37 5.91
CA LEU A 106 3.67 4.98 5.83
C LEU A 106 3.79 4.43 4.41
N ASN A 107 3.24 5.14 3.41
CA ASN A 107 3.30 4.72 2.01
C ASN A 107 4.72 4.63 1.46
N ASN A 108 5.57 5.60 1.80
CA ASN A 108 6.99 5.51 1.47
C ASN A 108 7.66 4.31 2.14
N GLY A 109 7.37 4.08 3.42
CA GLY A 109 7.93 2.96 4.18
C GLY A 109 7.59 1.61 3.55
N VAL A 110 6.32 1.37 3.22
CA VAL A 110 5.88 0.12 2.60
C VAL A 110 6.46 -0.05 1.20
N PHE A 111 6.44 0.98 0.37
CA PHE A 111 7.03 0.92 -0.97
C PHE A 111 8.53 0.58 -0.94
N LEU A 112 9.29 1.27 -0.08
CA LEU A 112 10.72 1.04 0.06
C LEU A 112 11.03 -0.34 0.65
N GLY A 113 10.22 -0.80 1.61
CA GLY A 113 10.32 -2.14 2.17
C GLY A 113 10.09 -3.21 1.10
N GLY A 114 9.08 -3.05 0.25
CA GLY A 114 8.85 -3.93 -0.90
C GLY A 114 10.03 -3.95 -1.89
N LEU A 115 10.62 -2.78 -2.18
CA LEU A 115 11.82 -2.72 -3.04
C LEU A 115 13.02 -3.45 -2.42
N LEU A 116 13.22 -3.35 -1.10
CA LEU A 116 14.28 -4.08 -0.40
C LEU A 116 14.06 -5.59 -0.44
N ASP A 117 12.82 -6.04 -0.22
CA ASP A 117 12.47 -7.46 -0.23
C ASP A 117 12.74 -8.07 -1.61
N ILE A 118 12.24 -7.42 -2.66
CA ILE A 118 12.49 -7.88 -4.03
C ILE A 118 13.99 -7.88 -4.34
N SER A 119 14.73 -6.83 -3.94
CA SER A 119 16.19 -6.75 -4.16
C SER A 119 16.95 -7.88 -3.45
N HIS A 120 16.47 -8.29 -2.27
CA HIS A 120 17.03 -9.38 -1.52
C HIS A 120 16.73 -10.74 -2.19
N GLU A 121 15.48 -10.99 -2.61
CA GLU A 121 15.13 -12.20 -3.38
C GLU A 121 16.02 -12.37 -4.63
N PHE A 122 16.28 -11.28 -5.35
CA PHE A 122 17.19 -11.30 -6.51
C PHE A 122 18.63 -11.64 -6.17
N SER A 123 19.10 -11.27 -4.98
CA SER A 123 20.44 -11.63 -4.52
C SER A 123 20.52 -13.13 -4.20
N GLN A 124 19.46 -13.68 -3.62
CA GLN A 124 19.38 -15.09 -3.20
C GLN A 124 19.17 -16.07 -4.35
N LEU A 125 18.56 -15.68 -5.48
CA LEU A 125 18.41 -16.55 -6.67
C LEU A 125 19.73 -17.11 -7.24
N LYS A 126 20.89 -16.67 -6.73
CA LYS A 126 22.22 -17.15 -7.14
C LYS A 126 22.84 -18.15 -6.17
N GLU A 127 22.31 -18.28 -4.96
CA GLU A 127 22.85 -19.14 -3.92
C GLU A 127 21.82 -20.26 -3.67
N ASP A 128 22.20 -21.49 -3.99
CA ASP A 128 21.38 -22.70 -3.97
C ASP A 128 21.17 -23.21 -2.52
N ASP A 129 20.93 -22.30 -1.57
CA ASP A 129 20.94 -22.59 -0.14
C ASP A 129 19.54 -22.98 0.36
N GLU A 130 19.48 -24.15 0.98
CA GLU A 130 18.31 -24.76 1.60
C GLU A 130 17.79 -23.88 2.77
N ASP A 131 16.76 -23.09 2.46
CA ASP A 131 15.61 -22.64 3.28
C ASP A 131 15.82 -22.54 4.80
N ASP A 132 16.59 -21.54 5.25
CA ASP A 132 16.68 -21.14 6.65
C ASP A 132 15.68 -19.99 6.91
N GLY A 133 14.41 -20.38 7.13
CA GLY A 133 13.23 -19.51 7.12
C GLY A 133 13.20 -18.41 8.19
N ASP A 134 13.95 -18.52 9.28
CA ASP A 134 13.77 -17.67 10.47
C ASP A 134 14.59 -16.36 10.47
N LEU A 135 15.43 -16.10 9.46
CA LEU A 135 16.35 -14.95 9.46
C LEU A 135 16.14 -13.95 8.32
N ARG A 136 15.03 -14.02 7.59
CA ARG A 136 14.84 -13.20 6.37
C ARG A 136 14.92 -11.69 6.66
N LEU A 137 14.29 -11.20 7.73
CA LEU A 137 14.34 -9.77 8.10
C LEU A 137 15.72 -9.27 8.49
N ALA A 138 16.44 -10.04 9.32
CA ALA A 138 17.78 -9.67 9.76
C ALA A 138 18.79 -9.67 8.61
N LYS A 139 18.54 -10.49 7.58
CA LYS A 139 19.32 -10.51 6.33
C LYS A 139 18.95 -9.35 5.40
N MET A 140 17.69 -8.94 5.37
CA MET A 140 17.20 -7.85 4.50
C MET A 140 17.48 -6.45 5.08
N LEU A 141 17.25 -6.21 6.37
CA LEU A 141 17.33 -4.88 6.97
C LEU A 141 18.74 -4.61 7.50
N SER A 142 19.28 -3.41 7.24
CA SER A 142 20.53 -3.00 7.86
C SER A 142 20.44 -3.00 9.40
N PRO A 143 21.55 -3.21 10.14
CA PRO A 143 21.56 -3.14 11.60
C PRO A 143 21.13 -1.78 12.17
N GLU A 144 21.28 -0.71 11.39
CA GLU A 144 20.81 0.63 11.77
C GLU A 144 19.27 0.71 11.74
N LEU A 145 18.66 0.11 10.71
CA LEU A 145 17.21 0.06 10.54
C LEU A 145 16.53 -0.85 11.56
N LEU A 146 17.13 -2.02 11.86
CA LEU A 146 16.65 -2.91 12.92
C LEU A 146 16.63 -2.21 14.28
N ARG A 147 17.72 -1.54 14.66
CA ARG A 147 17.78 -0.78 15.92
C ARG A 147 16.77 0.36 15.98
N LEU A 148 16.46 0.98 14.84
CA LEU A 148 15.42 2.00 14.76
C LEU A 148 14.02 1.40 14.98
N PHE A 149 13.75 0.20 14.44
CA PHE A 149 12.46 -0.46 14.66
C PHE A 149 12.32 -0.96 16.09
N GLU A 150 13.37 -1.51 16.67
CA GLU A 150 13.38 -1.97 18.07
C GLU A 150 13.26 -0.83 19.08
N SER A 151 13.58 0.42 18.70
CA SER A 151 13.44 1.58 19.59
C SER A 151 12.04 2.22 19.56
N ASP A 152 11.22 1.90 18.56
CA ASP A 152 9.84 2.37 18.45
C ASP A 152 8.88 1.34 19.06
N PRO A 153 8.07 1.67 20.08
CA PRO A 153 7.23 0.70 20.76
C PRO A 153 6.21 -0.01 19.86
N ILE A 154 5.73 0.65 18.80
CA ILE A 154 4.74 0.08 17.89
C ILE A 154 5.43 -0.91 16.95
N LEU A 155 6.55 -0.52 16.35
CA LEU A 155 7.31 -1.43 15.48
C LEU A 155 7.92 -2.60 16.25
N ALA A 156 8.40 -2.37 17.47
CA ALA A 156 8.92 -3.42 18.34
C ALA A 156 7.85 -4.47 18.67
N ALA A 157 6.62 -4.03 19.00
CA ALA A 157 5.50 -4.95 19.23
C ALA A 157 5.17 -5.79 17.98
N LEU A 158 5.16 -5.16 16.79
CA LEU A 158 4.96 -5.88 15.53
C LEU A 158 6.07 -6.91 15.25
N LEU A 159 7.34 -6.56 15.53
CA LEU A 159 8.48 -7.45 15.37
C LEU A 159 8.43 -8.62 16.38
N GLU A 160 7.97 -8.38 17.60
CA GLU A 160 7.82 -9.43 18.62
C GLU A 160 6.72 -10.42 18.27
N ASP A 161 5.58 -9.94 17.77
CA ASP A 161 4.47 -10.78 17.32
C ASP A 161 4.90 -11.70 16.17
N GLU A 162 5.74 -11.21 15.26
CA GLU A 162 6.31 -11.98 14.15
C GLU A 162 7.32 -13.04 14.61
N ARG A 163 8.06 -12.79 15.69
CA ARG A 163 9.03 -13.74 16.27
C ARG A 163 8.36 -14.89 17.03
N ARG A 164 7.04 -14.88 17.23
CA ARG A 164 6.34 -15.96 17.95
C ARG A 164 6.22 -17.21 17.06
N PRO A 165 6.78 -18.37 17.45
CA PRO A 165 6.75 -19.59 16.64
C PRO A 165 5.34 -20.13 16.38
N ASP A 166 4.38 -19.78 17.25
CA ASP A 166 2.97 -20.15 17.13
C ASP A 166 2.11 -19.04 16.49
N ALA A 167 2.72 -17.97 15.96
CA ALA A 167 1.97 -16.97 15.21
C ALA A 167 1.26 -17.72 14.08
N PRO A 168 -0.08 -17.62 13.96
CA PRO A 168 -0.80 -18.31 12.90
C PRO A 168 -0.15 -17.89 11.61
N SER A 169 0.56 -18.83 10.95
CA SER A 169 1.06 -18.59 9.62
C SER A 169 -0.15 -18.10 8.83
N ALA A 170 0.00 -17.03 8.04
CA ALA A 170 -1.07 -16.52 7.19
C ALA A 170 -1.43 -17.59 6.14
N GLU A 171 -1.99 -18.72 6.58
CA GLU A 171 -2.76 -19.66 5.80
C GLU A 171 -3.77 -18.80 5.07
N GLU A 172 -3.75 -18.94 3.74
CA GLU A 172 -4.69 -18.26 2.86
C GLU A 172 -6.06 -18.39 3.52
N PRO A 173 -6.79 -17.27 3.71
CA PRO A 173 -8.10 -17.33 4.32
C PRO A 173 -8.91 -18.34 3.54
N LYS A 174 -9.01 -19.57 4.07
CA LYS A 174 -9.76 -20.66 3.44
C LYS A 174 -11.12 -20.10 3.19
N GLU A 175 -11.51 -19.95 1.93
CA GLU A 175 -12.76 -19.37 1.42
C GLU A 175 -13.90 -19.51 2.45
N GLN A 176 -13.89 -18.63 3.45
CA GLN A 176 -14.87 -18.62 4.50
C GLN A 176 -15.91 -17.73 3.89
N GLU A 177 -16.93 -18.39 3.31
CA GLU A 177 -18.16 -17.81 2.77
C GLU A 177 -18.30 -16.37 3.22
N SER A 178 -18.15 -15.43 2.28
CA SER A 178 -18.26 -13.98 2.49
C SER A 178 -19.45 -13.67 3.37
N ARG A 179 -19.25 -13.73 4.69
CA ARG A 179 -20.20 -13.28 5.69
C ARG A 179 -20.26 -11.80 5.42
N THR A 180 -21.38 -11.37 4.85
CA THR A 180 -21.75 -9.97 4.79
C THR A 180 -21.80 -9.53 6.26
N VAL A 181 -20.68 -9.03 6.78
CA VAL A 181 -20.60 -8.43 8.10
C VAL A 181 -21.45 -7.18 7.98
N GLN A 182 -22.73 -7.30 8.32
CA GLN A 182 -23.54 -6.13 8.58
C GLN A 182 -22.83 -5.37 9.71
N PRO A 183 -22.47 -4.09 9.49
CA PRO A 183 -21.86 -3.28 10.53
C PRO A 183 -22.91 -3.10 11.62
N ASN A 184 -22.86 -3.92 12.66
CA ASN A 184 -23.55 -3.62 13.91
C ASN A 184 -22.93 -2.33 14.43
N ALA A 185 -23.68 -1.23 14.33
CA ALA A 185 -23.29 0.14 14.68
C ALA A 185 -23.01 0.38 16.18
N GLU A 186 -22.81 -0.69 16.96
CA GLU A 186 -22.56 -0.66 18.40
C GLU A 186 -21.20 -1.27 18.81
N ALA A 187 -20.34 -1.63 17.86
CA ALA A 187 -18.94 -1.94 18.16
C ALA A 187 -18.19 -0.64 18.51
N GLY A 188 -18.20 -0.32 19.80
CA GLY A 188 -17.35 0.71 20.39
C GLY A 188 -15.86 0.34 20.34
N GLU A 189 -15.06 1.37 20.59
CA GLU A 189 -13.63 1.32 20.93
C GLU A 189 -12.64 1.27 19.76
N ASP A 190 -12.36 2.46 19.19
CA ASP A 190 -11.02 2.96 18.84
C ASP A 190 -9.96 1.89 18.45
N GLU A 191 -10.21 1.07 17.41
CA GLU A 191 -9.45 -0.16 17.11
C GLU A 191 -8.02 0.06 16.53
N GLY A 192 -7.43 1.26 16.66
CA GLY A 192 -6.07 1.52 16.19
C GLY A 192 -4.98 1.09 17.19
N ILE A 193 -3.72 0.99 16.74
CA ILE A 193 -2.57 0.88 17.67
C ILE A 193 -2.16 2.28 18.17
N ILE A 194 -2.26 3.29 17.30
CA ILE A 194 -1.94 4.69 17.57
C ILE A 194 -3.19 5.36 18.15
N GLN A 195 -3.18 5.63 19.45
CA GLN A 195 -4.32 6.10 20.23
C GLN A 195 -4.25 7.60 20.56
N SER A 196 -3.11 8.25 20.29
CA SER A 196 -2.85 9.66 20.59
C SER A 196 -2.08 10.36 19.47
N VAL A 197 -2.17 11.70 19.41
CA VAL A 197 -1.40 12.52 18.47
C VAL A 197 0.10 12.44 18.76
N GLU A 198 0.49 12.30 20.03
CA GLU A 198 1.89 12.12 20.42
C GLU A 198 2.47 10.81 19.87
N GLN A 199 1.72 9.70 19.98
CA GLN A 199 2.11 8.43 19.35
C GLN A 199 2.17 8.56 17.82
N LEU A 200 1.19 9.23 17.20
CA LEU A 200 1.19 9.47 15.75
C LEU A 200 2.45 10.22 15.30
N ARG A 201 2.80 11.30 16.00
CA ARG A 201 3.99 12.12 15.70
C ARG A 201 5.27 11.30 15.85
N SER A 202 5.42 10.59 16.98
CA SER A 202 6.59 9.75 17.25
C SER A 202 6.76 8.69 16.17
N PHE A 203 5.69 7.93 15.90
CA PHE A 203 5.69 6.86 14.90
C PHE A 203 5.96 7.39 13.49
N THR A 204 5.37 8.53 13.13
CA THR A 204 5.64 9.20 11.84
C THR A 204 7.11 9.56 11.69
N VAL A 205 7.76 10.08 12.73
CA VAL A 205 9.21 10.38 12.71
C VAL A 205 10.02 9.10 12.50
N THR A 206 9.68 8.01 13.18
CA THR A 206 10.32 6.70 12.98
C THR A 206 10.18 6.22 11.54
N LEU A 207 8.98 6.32 10.95
CA LEU A 207 8.73 5.94 9.54
C LEU A 207 9.50 6.81 8.54
N GLU A 208 9.66 8.10 8.81
CA GLU A 208 10.46 8.98 7.94
C GLU A 208 11.95 8.64 8.03
N GLN A 209 12.46 8.40 9.23
CA GLN A 209 13.85 7.96 9.43
C GLN A 209 14.11 6.60 8.78
N SER A 210 13.16 5.67 8.90
CA SER A 210 13.27 4.36 8.26
C SER A 210 13.30 4.50 6.74
N ALA A 211 12.44 5.33 6.16
CA ALA A 211 12.44 5.61 4.72
C ALA A 211 13.77 6.22 4.25
N LEU A 212 14.42 7.07 5.05
CA LEU A 212 15.77 7.57 4.74
C LEU A 212 16.83 6.45 4.75
N LEU A 213 16.82 5.59 5.77
CA LEU A 213 17.75 4.46 5.87
C LEU A 213 17.53 3.44 4.75
N MET A 214 16.28 3.12 4.42
CA MET A 214 15.94 2.20 3.34
C MET A 214 16.40 2.75 1.98
N ARG A 215 16.21 4.05 1.69
CA ARG A 215 16.76 4.66 0.46
C ARG A 215 18.28 4.58 0.40
N LYS A 216 18.96 4.87 1.52
CA LYS A 216 20.42 4.75 1.62
C LYS A 216 20.89 3.32 1.35
N GLN A 217 20.20 2.33 1.92
CA GLN A 217 20.50 0.93 1.71
C GLN A 217 20.26 0.51 0.26
N LEU A 218 19.10 0.86 -0.32
CA LEU A 218 18.76 0.61 -1.72
C LEU A 218 19.82 1.19 -2.66
N ALA A 219 20.35 2.38 -2.39
CA ALA A 219 21.42 2.99 -3.19
C ALA A 219 22.76 2.20 -3.17
N THR A 220 22.99 1.33 -2.19
CA THR A 220 24.17 0.45 -2.12
C THR A 220 23.96 -0.91 -2.75
N LEU A 221 22.70 -1.32 -2.91
CA LEU A 221 22.37 -2.58 -3.55
C LEU A 221 22.59 -2.44 -5.06
N PRO A 222 23.03 -3.50 -5.75
CA PRO A 222 23.03 -3.53 -7.20
C PRO A 222 21.58 -3.69 -7.68
N ILE A 223 20.74 -2.69 -7.43
CA ILE A 223 19.38 -2.62 -7.95
C ILE A 223 19.55 -2.46 -9.44
N ARG A 224 19.50 -3.59 -10.14
CA ARG A 224 19.55 -3.57 -11.60
C ARG A 224 18.34 -2.72 -12.07
N PRO A 225 18.50 -1.91 -13.12
CA PRO A 225 17.37 -1.43 -13.94
C PRO A 225 16.38 -2.55 -14.31
N ALA A 226 16.85 -3.81 -14.29
CA ALA A 226 16.11 -5.04 -14.46
C ALA A 226 14.81 -5.16 -13.66
N LEU A 227 14.58 -4.46 -12.54
CA LEU A 227 13.31 -4.58 -11.82
C LEU A 227 12.17 -3.87 -12.56
N TRP A 228 12.41 -2.62 -12.96
CA TRP A 228 11.52 -1.88 -13.85
C TRP A 228 11.53 -2.47 -15.25
N GLU A 229 12.71 -2.78 -15.80
CA GLU A 229 12.81 -3.41 -17.12
C GLU A 229 12.20 -4.81 -17.14
N ARG A 230 12.06 -5.54 -16.03
CA ARG A 230 11.35 -6.83 -15.97
C ARG A 230 9.87 -6.66 -15.63
N HIS A 231 9.45 -5.56 -15.03
CA HIS A 231 8.03 -5.17 -15.05
C HIS A 231 7.62 -4.75 -16.47
N GLU A 232 8.41 -3.93 -17.17
CA GLU A 232 8.19 -3.54 -18.56
C GLU A 232 8.37 -4.71 -19.52
N LYS A 233 9.45 -5.50 -19.40
CA LYS A 233 9.64 -6.72 -20.21
C LYS A 233 8.67 -7.79 -19.80
N GLY A 234 8.33 -7.94 -18.52
CA GLY A 234 7.28 -8.84 -18.06
C GLY A 234 5.94 -8.47 -18.67
N ALA A 235 5.54 -7.21 -18.72
CA ALA A 235 4.33 -6.78 -19.44
C ALA A 235 4.38 -7.09 -20.96
N ASN A 236 5.59 -7.12 -21.54
CA ASN A 236 5.83 -7.44 -22.95
C ASN A 236 6.06 -8.95 -23.23
N GLU A 237 6.54 -9.75 -22.28
CA GLU A 237 6.84 -11.19 -22.34
C GLU A 237 5.66 -12.02 -21.78
N ALA A 238 4.87 -11.44 -20.87
CA ALA A 238 3.55 -11.90 -20.43
C ALA A 238 2.49 -11.84 -21.54
N VAL A 239 2.89 -11.61 -22.79
CA VAL A 239 2.11 -12.04 -23.97
C VAL A 239 1.71 -13.52 -23.86
N ASN A 240 2.42 -14.34 -23.07
CA ASN A 240 2.05 -15.73 -22.75
C ASN A 240 1.40 -15.94 -21.36
N MET A 241 1.23 -14.90 -20.54
CA MET A 241 0.61 -14.97 -19.22
C MET A 241 -0.59 -14.03 -19.17
N GLU A 242 -1.68 -14.46 -19.82
CA GLU A 242 -2.95 -13.73 -19.91
C GLU A 242 -3.47 -13.25 -18.54
N LYS A 243 -3.31 -14.09 -17.51
CA LYS A 243 -3.64 -13.76 -16.12
C LYS A 243 -2.84 -12.60 -15.56
N GLU A 244 -1.57 -12.43 -15.95
CA GLU A 244 -0.74 -11.31 -15.51
C GLU A 244 -1.13 -9.99 -16.18
N ARG A 245 -1.73 -10.03 -17.37
CA ARG A 245 -2.29 -8.82 -17.98
C ARG A 245 -3.60 -8.41 -17.35
N GLU A 246 -4.46 -9.38 -17.05
CA GLU A 246 -5.78 -9.12 -16.47
C GLU A 246 -5.73 -8.30 -15.17
N TRP A 247 -4.76 -8.55 -14.28
CA TRP A 247 -4.66 -7.79 -13.03
C TRP A 247 -4.15 -6.36 -13.21
N MET A 248 -3.42 -6.06 -14.30
CA MET A 248 -2.93 -4.71 -14.62
C MET A 248 -3.89 -3.93 -15.52
N ASN A 249 -4.90 -4.59 -16.10
CA ASN A 249 -5.85 -3.92 -16.98
C ASN A 249 -6.73 -2.94 -16.17
N PRO A 250 -6.88 -1.68 -16.64
CA PRO A 250 -7.81 -0.75 -16.03
C PRO A 250 -9.23 -1.31 -16.02
N ARG A 251 -9.92 -1.19 -14.89
CA ARG A 251 -11.31 -1.63 -14.70
C ARG A 251 -12.18 -0.43 -14.44
N LEU A 252 -13.31 -0.32 -15.14
CA LEU A 252 -14.33 0.66 -14.83
C LEU A 252 -15.19 0.17 -13.67
N ALA A 253 -15.46 1.07 -12.73
CA ALA A 253 -16.32 0.84 -11.58
C ALA A 253 -17.14 2.10 -11.29
N ASN A 254 -18.30 1.90 -10.68
CA ASN A 254 -19.10 3.00 -10.13
C ASN A 254 -19.08 2.92 -8.60
N LEU A 255 -18.92 4.08 -7.95
CA LEU A 255 -19.01 4.18 -6.49
C LEU A 255 -20.42 3.78 -6.03
N ARG A 256 -20.55 2.82 -5.08
CA ARG A 256 -21.88 2.45 -4.55
C ARG A 256 -22.43 3.43 -3.52
N ASP A 257 -21.55 4.20 -2.89
CA ASP A 257 -21.86 5.17 -1.86
C ASP A 257 -21.03 6.44 -2.09
N ASP A 258 -21.35 7.50 -1.36
CA ASP A 258 -20.52 8.70 -1.34
C ASP A 258 -19.14 8.33 -0.77
N PHE A 259 -18.09 8.45 -1.58
CA PHE A 259 -16.75 8.04 -1.20
C PHE A 259 -15.75 9.13 -1.54
N TYR A 260 -14.89 9.45 -0.57
CA TYR A 260 -13.92 10.53 -0.69
C TYR A 260 -14.59 11.79 -1.24
N GLY A 261 -15.79 12.15 -0.75
CA GLY A 261 -16.59 13.30 -1.20
C GLY A 261 -16.93 13.38 -2.69
N TYR A 262 -16.87 12.26 -3.42
CA TYR A 262 -17.54 12.08 -4.71
C TYR A 262 -18.86 11.38 -4.47
N PRO A 263 -19.94 11.78 -5.17
CA PRO A 263 -21.25 11.18 -4.96
C PRO A 263 -21.26 9.72 -5.43
N ARG A 264 -22.18 8.94 -4.88
CA ARG A 264 -22.59 7.66 -5.43
C ARG A 264 -22.81 7.73 -6.96
N GLU A 265 -22.53 6.62 -7.64
CA GLU A 265 -22.53 6.45 -9.11
C GLU A 265 -21.45 7.25 -9.84
N THR A 266 -20.50 7.89 -9.14
CA THR A 266 -19.31 8.45 -9.81
C THR A 266 -18.51 7.33 -10.47
N ARG A 267 -18.20 7.52 -11.75
CA ARG A 267 -17.33 6.64 -12.54
C ARG A 267 -15.89 6.77 -12.07
N VAL A 268 -15.29 5.65 -11.70
CA VAL A 268 -13.88 5.53 -11.33
C VAL A 268 -13.21 4.46 -12.18
N ILE A 269 -11.94 4.68 -12.52
CA ILE A 269 -11.11 3.68 -13.19
C ILE A 269 -10.10 3.14 -12.20
N CYS A 270 -10.23 1.87 -11.87
CA CYS A 270 -9.36 1.16 -10.96
C CYS A 270 -8.20 0.53 -11.74
N LEU A 271 -6.98 0.71 -11.26
CA LEU A 271 -5.77 0.22 -11.92
C LEU A 271 -4.78 -0.27 -10.86
N ASN A 272 -4.18 -1.44 -11.08
CA ASN A 272 -3.07 -1.89 -10.24
C ASN A 272 -1.74 -1.44 -10.84
N VAL A 273 -0.91 -0.78 -10.04
CA VAL A 273 0.41 -0.28 -10.43
C VAL A 273 1.41 -0.60 -9.33
N LEU A 274 2.42 -1.43 -9.64
CA LEU A 274 3.39 -1.90 -8.65
C LEU A 274 2.65 -2.60 -7.49
N THR A 275 2.92 -2.18 -6.25
CA THR A 275 2.25 -2.65 -5.03
C THR A 275 0.95 -1.91 -4.72
N TYR A 276 0.44 -1.07 -5.63
CA TYR A 276 -0.70 -0.20 -5.36
C TYR A 276 -1.92 -0.55 -6.20
N HIS A 277 -3.09 -0.42 -5.58
CA HIS A 277 -4.37 -0.20 -6.23
C HIS A 277 -4.63 1.30 -6.31
N ILE A 278 -4.94 1.80 -7.50
CA ILE A 278 -5.18 3.22 -7.78
C ILE A 278 -6.60 3.39 -8.30
N ASP A 279 -7.39 4.20 -7.61
CA ASP A 279 -8.67 4.68 -8.11
C ASP A 279 -8.48 6.02 -8.81
N LEU A 280 -8.83 6.08 -10.09
CA LEU A 280 -8.72 7.28 -10.92
C LEU A 280 -10.09 7.90 -11.16
N VAL A 281 -10.15 9.22 -11.09
CA VAL A 281 -11.34 10.01 -11.46
C VAL A 281 -10.94 11.12 -12.44
N LYS A 282 -11.84 11.50 -13.37
CA LYS A 282 -11.59 12.63 -14.28
C LYS A 282 -11.94 13.95 -13.57
N VAL A 283 -10.95 14.83 -13.45
CA VAL A 283 -11.09 16.22 -12.98
C VAL A 283 -10.62 17.13 -14.10
N ASP A 284 -11.48 18.02 -14.57
CA ASP A 284 -11.21 18.94 -15.70
C ASP A 284 -10.66 18.20 -16.94
N GLY A 285 -11.22 17.03 -17.23
CA GLY A 285 -10.86 16.21 -18.39
C GLY A 285 -9.55 15.43 -18.24
N ARG A 286 -8.92 15.40 -17.07
CA ARG A 286 -7.67 14.66 -16.82
C ARG A 286 -7.84 13.68 -15.65
N PHE A 287 -7.19 12.53 -15.72
CA PHE A 287 -7.16 11.59 -14.60
C PHE A 287 -6.39 12.15 -13.40
N LYS A 288 -6.94 11.92 -12.21
CA LYS A 288 -6.37 12.19 -10.90
C LYS A 288 -6.59 11.00 -9.99
N ILE A 289 -5.66 10.77 -9.08
CA ILE A 289 -5.76 9.75 -8.04
C ILE A 289 -6.80 10.23 -7.02
N LEU A 290 -7.89 9.47 -6.93
CA LEU A 290 -8.93 9.60 -5.92
C LEU A 290 -8.53 8.88 -4.63
N ALA A 291 -8.03 7.65 -4.75
CA ALA A 291 -7.55 6.83 -3.65
C ALA A 291 -6.34 6.01 -4.10
N LEU A 292 -5.44 5.78 -3.15
CA LEU A 292 -4.25 4.95 -3.32
C LEU A 292 -4.19 3.98 -2.15
N GLU A 293 -4.29 2.70 -2.45
CA GLU A 293 -4.28 1.61 -1.49
C GLU A 293 -3.19 0.61 -1.88
N PHE A 294 -2.74 -0.21 -0.94
CA PHE A 294 -1.84 -1.30 -1.28
C PHE A 294 -2.61 -2.47 -1.86
N ASN A 295 -2.08 -3.08 -2.92
CA ASN A 295 -2.61 -4.30 -3.49
C ASN A 295 -1.82 -5.52 -2.95
N PHE A 296 -2.52 -6.44 -2.29
CA PHE A 296 -1.98 -7.73 -1.83
C PHE A 296 -2.89 -8.85 -2.33
N ASP A 297 -2.99 -8.94 -3.65
CA ASP A 297 -3.58 -10.11 -4.30
C ASP A 297 -2.52 -11.20 -4.50
#